data_AF-A0A8S2YD27-F1
#
_entry.id   AF-A0A8S2YD27-F1
#
_cell.length_a   1.000
_cell.length_b   1.000
_cell.length_c   1.000
_cell.angle_alpha   90.00
_cell.angle_beta   90.00
_cell.angle_gamma   90.00
#
_symmetry.space_group_name_H-M   'P 1'
#
loop_
_entity.id
_entity.type
_entity.pdbx_description
1 polymer ?
#
loop_
_entity_poly.entity_id
_entity_poly.type
_entity_poly.pdbx_seq_one_letter_code
_entity_poly.pdbx_strand_id
1 'polypeptide(L)'
;RSGDRRQSSPTSSSSNDSTGTGEEEYREKQLSNKGKTMEEIEEERQAMKAEKKRQRELRKVYETSHEKRQRRLAKKMEKEKKKKTALGWDAEHMGMTNANNPYGDEKLLDTFVWEKKLQKKGLSDVPAERLKVLTAQRVEENKIELEKLKKQRLERESQKEAMEKEKEFLQRIKEAEYYREWEKQEDSFHYNQVRLRSKIRIADGRAKPIDLLAHYINDDDDDLAVEMHEPSTYLNGLTIRDLEDLLADIRVYTELEQQQKSGTVAHNYDAQYWQDITTITEDELAKLKKLSSQLYHDQRIDDRREGINAAVFQDVTETFKNKTPLQLEQLEQRIRSKIENEKGIDIAYWESLLSQLQAHMARA
;
A
#
# COMPACT_ATOMS: atom_id res chain seq x y z
N ARG A 1 -13.69 49.99 -24.75
CA ARG A 1 -13.06 48.95 -25.61
C ARG A 1 -11.85 48.44 -24.85
N SER A 2 -11.72 47.23 -24.33
CA SER A 2 -12.58 46.07 -24.18
C SER A 2 -12.09 45.35 -22.92
N GLY A 3 -13.02 44.81 -22.14
CA GLY A 3 -12.71 44.01 -20.95
C GLY A 3 -12.26 42.61 -21.36
N ASP A 4 -11.23 42.10 -20.68
CA ASP A 4 -10.74 40.73 -20.85
C ASP A 4 -11.17 39.89 -19.64
N ARG A 5 -12.15 39.02 -19.86
CA ARG A 5 -12.72 38.09 -18.88
C ARG A 5 -11.95 36.77 -18.99
N ARG A 6 -11.10 36.49 -18.00
CA ARG A 6 -10.55 35.14 -17.79
C ARG A 6 -11.62 34.25 -17.18
N GLN A 7 -12.00 33.19 -17.91
CA GLN A 7 -12.87 32.13 -17.41
C GLN A 7 -12.04 31.14 -16.58
N SER A 8 -12.50 30.88 -15.36
CA SER A 8 -12.00 29.82 -14.48
C SER A 8 -13.05 28.70 -14.46
N SER A 9 -12.65 27.49 -14.84
CA SER A 9 -13.46 26.27 -14.71
C SER A 9 -13.40 25.76 -13.26
N PRO A 10 -14.52 25.45 -12.60
CA PRO A 10 -14.50 24.62 -11.41
C PRO A 10 -14.81 23.16 -11.79
N THR A 11 -13.90 22.28 -11.39
CA THR A 11 -14.09 20.84 -11.35
C THR A 11 -15.19 20.50 -10.34
N SER A 12 -16.17 19.71 -10.77
CA SER A 12 -17.20 19.15 -9.90
C SER A 12 -16.93 17.65 -9.74
N SER A 13 -16.41 17.25 -8.59
CA SER A 13 -16.43 15.88 -8.12
C SER A 13 -17.51 15.75 -7.04
N SER A 14 -18.71 15.40 -7.50
CA SER A 14 -19.80 14.92 -6.65
C SER A 14 -19.55 13.46 -6.29
N SER A 15 -19.48 13.16 -4.99
CA SER A 15 -19.67 11.82 -4.45
C SER A 15 -20.88 11.87 -3.52
N ASN A 16 -22.05 11.53 -4.05
CA ASN A 16 -23.17 11.06 -3.25
C ASN A 16 -23.58 9.72 -3.86
N ASP A 17 -23.30 8.68 -3.09
CA ASP A 17 -23.59 7.29 -3.40
C ASP A 17 -25.05 6.97 -3.03
N SER A 18 -25.79 6.57 -4.06
CA SER A 18 -26.86 5.55 -4.08
C SER A 18 -28.06 5.65 -3.13
N THR A 19 -29.19 6.06 -3.72
CA THR A 19 -30.32 5.11 -3.92
C THR A 19 -30.79 5.23 -5.38
N GLY A 20 -30.17 4.45 -6.26
CA GLY A 20 -30.33 4.44 -7.72
C GLY A 20 -31.64 3.83 -8.25
N THR A 21 -32.79 4.31 -7.76
CA THR A 21 -34.09 3.97 -8.37
C THR A 21 -34.87 5.21 -8.83
N GLY A 22 -34.49 6.41 -8.38
CA GLY A 22 -35.16 7.65 -8.77
C GLY A 22 -34.60 8.31 -10.04
N GLU A 23 -33.29 8.22 -10.27
CA GLU A 23 -32.62 8.91 -11.38
C GLU A 23 -32.86 8.25 -12.74
N GLU A 24 -32.91 6.92 -12.81
CA GLU A 24 -33.25 6.19 -14.04
C GLU A 24 -34.69 6.48 -14.49
N GLU A 25 -35.65 6.44 -13.56
CA GLU A 25 -37.06 6.75 -13.83
C GLU A 25 -37.26 8.21 -14.30
N TYR A 26 -36.42 9.14 -13.82
CA TYR A 26 -36.49 10.55 -14.22
C TYR A 26 -35.91 10.76 -15.61
N ARG A 27 -34.80 10.06 -15.94
CA ARG A 27 -34.18 10.09 -17.27
C ARG A 27 -35.09 9.50 -18.35
N GLU A 28 -35.77 8.40 -18.03
CA GLU A 28 -36.69 7.72 -18.94
C GLU A 28 -37.94 8.57 -19.26
N LYS A 29 -38.52 9.24 -18.26
CA LYS A 29 -39.63 10.20 -18.44
C LYS A 29 -39.24 11.44 -19.25
N GLN A 30 -38.01 11.92 -19.12
CA GLN A 30 -37.50 13.05 -19.91
C GLN A 30 -37.32 12.68 -21.39
N LEU A 31 -36.93 11.44 -21.67
CA LEU A 31 -36.82 10.92 -23.04
C LEU A 31 -38.21 10.67 -23.66
N SER A 32 -39.18 10.15 -22.90
CA SER A 32 -40.55 9.91 -23.42
C SER A 32 -41.38 11.17 -23.62
N ASN A 33 -41.05 12.27 -22.93
CA ASN A 33 -41.72 13.56 -23.07
C ASN A 33 -41.12 14.45 -24.18
N LYS A 34 -40.02 14.02 -24.80
CA LYS A 34 -39.35 14.80 -25.84
C LYS A 34 -40.18 14.77 -27.13
N GLY A 35 -40.79 15.91 -27.46
CA GLY A 35 -41.61 16.09 -28.67
C GLY A 35 -43.13 16.05 -28.43
N LYS A 36 -43.58 15.74 -27.21
CA LYS A 36 -44.99 15.81 -26.81
C LYS A 36 -45.37 17.23 -26.43
N THR A 37 -46.58 17.65 -26.75
CA THR A 37 -47.07 18.97 -26.34
C THR A 37 -47.38 18.97 -24.83
N MET A 38 -47.35 20.15 -24.18
CA MET A 38 -47.66 20.25 -22.75
C MET A 38 -49.04 19.69 -22.40
N GLU A 39 -50.00 19.81 -23.32
CA GLU A 39 -51.34 19.26 -23.18
C GLU A 39 -51.32 17.73 -23.19
N GLU A 40 -50.57 17.13 -24.10
CA GLU A 40 -50.40 15.67 -24.21
C GLU A 40 -49.70 15.05 -22.99
N ILE A 41 -48.72 15.75 -22.41
CA ILE A 41 -48.05 15.32 -21.17
C ILE A 41 -49.01 15.40 -19.97
N GLU A 42 -49.84 16.44 -19.90
CA GLU A 42 -50.83 16.58 -18.84
C GLU A 42 -51.94 15.52 -19.00
N GLU A 43 -52.37 15.22 -20.23
CA GLU A 43 -53.32 14.15 -20.55
C GLU A 43 -52.77 12.77 -20.19
N GLU A 44 -51.52 12.46 -20.54
CA GLU A 44 -50.86 11.21 -20.17
C GLU A 44 -50.73 11.07 -18.64
N ARG A 45 -50.42 12.17 -17.94
CA ARG A 45 -50.38 12.21 -16.48
C ARG A 45 -51.77 12.01 -15.87
N GLN A 46 -52.82 12.56 -16.48
CA GLN A 46 -54.21 12.35 -16.06
C GLN A 46 -54.67 10.92 -16.33
N ALA A 47 -54.32 10.35 -17.49
CA ALA A 47 -54.59 8.96 -17.85
C ALA A 47 -53.87 7.99 -16.89
N MET A 48 -52.59 8.21 -16.59
CA MET A 48 -51.82 7.44 -15.61
C MET A 48 -52.41 7.54 -14.20
N LYS A 49 -52.91 8.71 -13.82
CA LYS A 49 -53.60 8.90 -12.52
C LYS A 49 -54.94 8.18 -12.48
N ALA A 50 -55.70 8.19 -13.58
CA ALA A 50 -56.96 7.48 -13.73
C ALA A 50 -56.74 5.96 -13.73
N GLU A 51 -55.73 5.47 -14.44
CA GLU A 51 -55.36 4.06 -14.49
C GLU A 51 -54.87 3.57 -13.13
N LYS A 52 -54.00 4.33 -12.45
CA LYS A 52 -53.58 4.01 -11.08
C LYS A 52 -54.75 4.04 -10.09
N LYS A 53 -55.76 4.89 -10.31
CA LYS A 53 -57.00 4.89 -9.52
C LYS A 53 -57.83 3.64 -9.80
N ARG A 54 -57.99 3.26 -11.07
CA ARG A 54 -58.68 2.04 -11.51
C ARG A 54 -58.01 0.78 -10.96
N GLN A 55 -56.68 0.68 -11.04
CA GLN A 55 -55.91 -0.43 -10.46
C GLN A 55 -56.03 -0.49 -8.94
N ARG A 56 -56.00 0.66 -8.25
CA ARG A 56 -56.26 0.71 -6.80
C ARG A 56 -57.65 0.22 -6.48
N GLU A 57 -58.67 0.61 -7.24
CA GLU A 57 -60.07 0.19 -7.06
C GLU A 57 -60.26 -1.29 -7.32
N LEU A 58 -59.72 -1.83 -8.43
CA LEU A 58 -59.66 -3.26 -8.71
C LEU A 58 -58.99 -4.03 -7.56
N ARG A 59 -57.85 -3.53 -7.06
CA ARG A 59 -57.18 -4.13 -5.89
C ARG A 59 -58.03 -4.08 -4.62
N LYS A 60 -58.96 -3.11 -4.46
CA LYS A 60 -59.90 -3.10 -3.33
C LYS A 60 -61.09 -4.04 -3.51
N VAL A 61 -61.44 -4.37 -4.76
CA VAL A 61 -62.55 -5.26 -5.12
C VAL A 61 -62.14 -6.72 -4.95
N TYR A 62 -60.93 -7.08 -5.37
CA TYR A 62 -60.35 -8.42 -5.15
C TYR A 62 -59.71 -8.60 -3.76
N GLU A 63 -59.77 -7.56 -2.91
CA GLU A 63 -59.20 -7.58 -1.57
C GLU A 63 -60.01 -8.53 -0.67
N THR A 64 -59.33 -9.53 -0.10
CA THR A 64 -59.95 -10.40 0.91
C THR A 64 -60.36 -9.57 2.14
N SER A 65 -61.35 -10.05 2.91
CA SER A 65 -61.83 -9.36 4.11
C SER A 65 -60.71 -9.07 5.13
N HIS A 66 -59.73 -9.96 5.21
CA HIS A 66 -58.53 -9.85 6.03
C HIS A 66 -57.57 -8.74 5.55
N GLU A 67 -57.29 -8.70 4.25
CA GLU A 67 -56.40 -7.71 3.66
C GLU A 67 -56.98 -6.29 3.74
N LYS A 68 -58.31 -6.17 3.60
CA LYS A 68 -59.05 -4.92 3.81
C LYS A 68 -58.92 -4.40 5.24
N ARG A 69 -58.87 -5.30 6.23
CA ARG A 69 -58.63 -4.96 7.65
C ARG A 69 -57.19 -4.49 7.86
N GLN A 70 -56.20 -5.18 7.29
CA GLN A 70 -54.79 -4.79 7.38
C GLN A 70 -54.52 -3.43 6.75
N ARG A 71 -55.07 -3.12 5.57
CA ARG A 71 -54.92 -1.79 4.95
C ARG A 71 -55.52 -0.68 5.82
N ARG A 72 -56.68 -0.93 6.43
CA ARG A 72 -57.31 0.05 7.34
C ARG A 72 -56.45 0.29 8.58
N LEU A 73 -55.84 -0.76 9.12
CA LEU A 73 -54.89 -0.67 10.23
C LEU A 73 -53.62 0.07 9.83
N ALA A 74 -52.98 -0.27 8.70
CA ALA A 74 -51.79 0.40 8.21
C ALA A 74 -52.04 1.90 7.95
N LYS A 75 -53.16 2.25 7.31
CA LYS A 75 -53.56 3.66 7.12
C LYS A 75 -53.81 4.39 8.44
N LYS A 76 -54.29 3.69 9.47
CA LYS A 76 -54.45 4.24 10.82
C LYS A 76 -53.08 4.49 11.46
N MET A 77 -52.16 3.52 11.41
CA MET A 77 -50.80 3.61 11.93
C MET A 77 -49.98 4.70 11.23
N GLU A 78 -50.09 4.84 9.91
CA GLU A 78 -49.39 5.88 9.14
C GLU A 78 -49.89 7.29 9.47
N LYS A 79 -51.21 7.46 9.61
CA LYS A 79 -51.80 8.72 10.08
C LYS A 79 -51.32 9.07 11.49
N GLU A 80 -51.21 8.06 12.36
CA GLU A 80 -50.72 8.24 13.72
C GLU A 80 -49.23 8.61 13.74
N LYS A 81 -48.38 7.90 12.97
CA LYS A 81 -46.95 8.20 12.80
C LYS A 81 -46.75 9.62 12.28
N LYS A 82 -47.50 10.04 11.25
CA LYS A 82 -47.43 11.40 10.70
C LYS A 82 -47.84 12.46 11.72
N LYS A 83 -48.83 12.16 12.57
CA LYS A 83 -49.25 13.05 13.66
C LYS A 83 -48.15 13.15 14.73
N LYS A 84 -47.52 12.05 15.12
CA LYS A 84 -46.41 12.02 16.10
C LYS A 84 -45.17 12.76 15.60
N THR A 85 -44.77 12.56 14.35
CA THR A 85 -43.63 13.28 13.76
C THR A 85 -43.90 14.79 13.66
N ALA A 86 -45.14 15.19 13.36
CA ALA A 86 -45.54 16.60 13.33
C ALA A 86 -45.51 17.27 14.71
N LEU A 87 -45.59 16.50 15.80
CA LEU A 87 -45.41 16.96 17.17
C LEU A 87 -43.93 17.00 17.60
N GLY A 88 -42.98 16.69 16.72
CA GLY A 88 -41.54 16.76 17.01
C GLY A 88 -41.00 15.59 17.84
N TRP A 89 -41.69 14.45 17.84
CA TRP A 89 -41.25 13.26 18.59
C TRP A 89 -40.12 12.54 17.85
N ASP A 90 -38.99 12.33 18.54
CA ASP A 90 -37.78 11.73 17.99
C ASP A 90 -37.95 10.23 17.69
N ALA A 91 -37.02 9.62 16.93
CA ALA A 91 -37.11 8.20 16.52
C ALA A 91 -37.27 7.23 17.70
N GLU A 92 -36.65 7.56 18.84
CA GLU A 92 -36.74 6.84 20.11
C GLU A 92 -38.12 6.97 20.80
N HIS A 93 -38.84 8.07 20.55
CA HIS A 93 -40.14 8.36 21.16
C HIS A 93 -41.32 7.86 20.29
N MET A 94 -41.08 7.39 19.06
CA MET A 94 -42.14 6.92 18.15
C MET A 94 -42.87 5.65 18.64
N GLY A 95 -42.28 4.88 19.57
CA GLY A 95 -42.88 3.68 20.17
C GLY A 95 -43.90 3.95 21.29
N MET A 96 -43.94 5.17 21.82
CA MET A 96 -44.83 5.53 22.91
C MET A 96 -46.23 5.87 22.36
N THR A 97 -47.26 5.25 22.94
CA THR A 97 -48.67 5.54 22.68
C THR A 97 -49.33 5.93 24.00
N ASN A 98 -50.45 6.65 23.99
CA ASN A 98 -51.19 6.99 25.22
C ASN A 98 -51.56 5.73 26.05
N ALA A 99 -51.64 4.55 25.42
CA ALA A 99 -51.92 3.28 26.08
C ALA A 99 -50.67 2.50 26.54
N ASN A 100 -49.48 2.87 26.07
CA ASN A 100 -48.21 2.23 26.40
C ASN A 100 -47.20 3.28 26.86
N ASN A 101 -47.65 4.15 27.76
CA ASN A 101 -46.87 5.23 28.32
C ASN A 101 -46.15 4.76 29.60
N PRO A 102 -44.81 4.71 29.64
CA PRO A 102 -44.07 4.30 30.83
C PRO A 102 -44.23 5.25 32.02
N TYR A 103 -44.76 6.46 31.81
CA TYR A 103 -44.99 7.46 32.85
C TYR A 103 -46.43 7.47 33.40
N GLY A 104 -47.31 6.58 32.93
CA GLY A 104 -48.66 6.42 33.45
C GLY A 104 -49.65 7.56 33.14
N ASP A 105 -49.33 8.46 32.21
CA ASP A 105 -50.21 9.55 31.77
C ASP A 105 -51.11 9.12 30.60
N GLU A 106 -52.42 9.29 30.75
CA GLU A 106 -53.47 8.92 29.79
C GLU A 106 -53.50 9.84 28.54
N LYS A 107 -52.94 11.05 28.66
CA LYS A 107 -53.01 12.11 27.63
C LYS A 107 -51.65 12.58 27.14
N LEU A 108 -50.69 11.66 27.03
CA LEU A 108 -49.31 11.95 26.61
C LEU A 108 -49.21 12.69 25.25
N LEU A 109 -50.13 12.46 24.32
CA LEU A 109 -50.18 13.10 23.01
C LEU A 109 -50.84 14.49 23.00
N ASP A 110 -51.42 14.95 24.10
CA ASP A 110 -52.04 16.27 24.18
C ASP A 110 -50.97 17.33 24.46
N THR A 111 -51.04 18.46 23.76
CA THR A 111 -50.07 19.55 23.93
C THR A 111 -50.27 20.20 25.30
N PHE A 112 -49.28 20.07 26.18
CA PHE A 112 -49.31 20.70 27.50
C PHE A 112 -49.39 22.22 27.40
N VAL A 113 -50.39 22.81 28.06
CA VAL A 113 -50.59 24.26 28.12
C VAL A 113 -50.29 24.74 29.55
N TRP A 114 -49.27 25.57 29.70
CA TRP A 114 -48.92 26.13 31.00
C TRP A 114 -49.78 27.38 31.29
N GLU A 115 -51.02 27.17 31.74
CA GLU A 115 -52.03 28.21 31.93
C GLU A 115 -51.54 29.37 32.83
N LYS A 116 -50.90 29.05 33.97
CA LYS A 116 -50.30 30.07 34.86
C LYS A 116 -49.22 30.91 34.17
N LYS A 117 -48.44 30.32 33.26
CA LYS A 117 -47.40 31.04 32.50
C LYS A 117 -48.00 31.90 31.39
N LEU A 118 -49.11 31.48 30.80
CA LEU A 118 -49.89 32.29 29.86
C LEU A 118 -50.51 33.51 30.56
N GLN A 119 -51.13 33.31 31.72
CA GLN A 119 -51.67 34.39 32.55
C GLN A 119 -50.57 35.37 32.99
N LYS A 120 -49.43 34.87 33.50
CA LYS A 120 -48.29 35.71 33.90
C LYS A 120 -47.67 36.51 32.74
N LYS A 121 -47.75 36.00 31.51
CA LYS A 121 -47.27 36.69 30.30
C LYS A 121 -48.32 37.64 29.70
N GLY A 122 -49.52 37.75 30.28
CA GLY A 122 -50.60 38.59 29.73
C GLY A 122 -51.18 38.07 28.42
N LEU A 123 -51.00 36.76 28.13
CA LEU A 123 -51.44 36.10 26.91
C LEU A 123 -52.69 35.21 27.14
N SER A 124 -53.43 35.42 28.24
CA SER A 124 -54.62 34.64 28.60
C SER A 124 -55.75 34.79 27.59
N ASP A 125 -55.91 35.98 27.01
CA ASP A 125 -57.05 36.34 26.15
C ASP A 125 -56.70 36.22 24.65
N VAL A 126 -55.48 35.76 24.34
CA VAL A 126 -55.02 35.60 22.96
C VAL A 126 -55.64 34.33 22.36
N PRO A 127 -56.18 34.39 21.12
CA PRO A 127 -56.77 33.23 20.47
C PRO A 127 -55.83 32.02 20.47
N ALA A 128 -56.36 30.84 20.79
CA ALA A 128 -55.60 29.59 20.87
C ALA A 128 -54.80 29.28 19.60
N GLU A 129 -55.26 29.73 18.43
CA GLU A 129 -54.53 29.62 17.16
C GLU A 129 -53.25 30.46 17.14
N ARG A 130 -53.27 31.69 17.64
CA ARG A 130 -52.08 32.55 17.73
C ARG A 130 -51.07 32.01 18.75
N LEU A 131 -51.54 31.43 19.86
CA LEU A 131 -50.68 30.76 20.84
C LEU A 131 -49.93 29.58 20.23
N LYS A 132 -50.61 28.75 19.43
CA LYS A 132 -50.00 27.61 18.73
C LYS A 132 -48.89 28.06 17.78
N VAL A 133 -49.11 29.14 17.02
CA VAL A 133 -48.10 29.71 16.11
C VAL A 133 -46.87 30.20 16.89
N LEU A 134 -47.07 30.95 17.97
CA LEU A 134 -45.95 31.44 18.79
C LEU A 134 -45.19 30.32 19.51
N THR A 135 -45.88 29.26 19.94
CA THR A 135 -45.21 28.08 20.51
C THR A 135 -44.43 27.31 19.45
N ALA A 136 -44.98 27.17 18.25
CA ALA A 136 -44.30 26.53 17.13
C ALA A 136 -43.04 27.30 16.72
N GLN A 137 -43.11 28.63 16.63
CA GLN A 137 -41.96 29.49 16.37
C GLN A 137 -40.87 29.33 17.44
N ARG A 138 -41.23 29.34 18.73
CA ARG A 138 -40.26 29.11 19.82
C ARG A 138 -39.63 27.73 19.76
N VAL A 139 -40.39 26.69 19.41
CA VAL A 139 -39.86 25.33 19.26
C VAL A 139 -38.89 25.26 18.08
N GLU A 140 -39.19 25.92 16.97
CA GLU A 140 -38.31 26.00 15.81
C GLU A 140 -37.02 26.77 16.13
N GLU A 141 -37.12 27.92 16.81
CA GLU A 141 -35.96 28.70 17.29
C GLU A 141 -35.08 27.86 18.22
N ASN A 142 -35.67 27.20 19.22
CA ASN A 142 -34.96 26.30 20.12
C ASN A 142 -34.28 25.14 19.37
N LYS A 143 -34.93 24.61 18.33
CA LYS A 143 -34.38 23.54 17.50
C LYS A 143 -33.16 24.03 16.71
N ILE A 144 -33.23 25.21 16.11
CA ILE A 144 -32.10 25.85 15.40
C ILE A 144 -30.94 26.12 16.37
N GLU A 145 -31.23 26.61 17.58
CA GLU A 145 -30.22 26.83 18.62
C GLU A 145 -29.57 25.50 19.05
N LEU A 146 -30.36 24.45 19.25
CA LEU A 146 -29.86 23.11 19.57
C LEU A 146 -29.01 22.53 18.44
N GLU A 147 -29.40 22.70 17.18
CA GLU A 147 -28.62 22.28 16.02
C GLU A 147 -27.28 23.03 15.93
N LYS A 148 -27.27 24.34 16.21
CA LYS A 148 -26.05 25.15 16.27
C LYS A 148 -25.11 24.68 17.39
N LEU A 149 -25.66 24.41 18.58
CA LEU A 149 -24.89 23.86 19.70
C LEU A 149 -24.34 22.47 19.39
N LYS A 150 -25.13 21.61 18.74
CA LYS A 150 -24.70 20.28 18.29
C LYS A 150 -23.56 20.38 17.28
N LYS A 151 -23.68 21.28 16.30
CA LYS A 151 -22.62 21.54 15.32
C LYS A 151 -21.32 22.01 15.98
N GLN A 152 -21.41 22.92 16.95
CA GLN A 152 -20.23 23.41 17.68
C GLN A 152 -19.58 22.33 18.57
N ARG A 153 -20.38 21.40 19.12
CA ARG A 153 -19.84 20.24 19.86
C ARG A 153 -19.10 19.30 18.93
N LEU A 154 -19.72 18.95 17.80
CA LEU A 154 -19.12 18.07 16.80
C LEU A 154 -17.83 18.67 16.21
N GLU A 155 -17.81 19.97 15.96
CA GLU A 155 -16.61 20.65 15.46
C GLU A 155 -15.47 20.61 16.49
N ARG A 156 -15.76 20.86 17.78
CA ARG A 156 -14.76 20.75 18.85
C ARG A 156 -14.25 19.32 19.04
N GLU A 157 -15.14 18.35 18.94
CA GLU A 157 -14.80 16.93 19.03
C GLU A 157 -13.92 16.51 17.84
N SER A 158 -14.30 16.90 16.62
CA SER A 158 -13.50 16.65 15.42
C SER A 158 -12.13 17.34 15.47
N GLN A 159 -12.05 18.58 15.96
CA GLN A 159 -10.78 19.27 16.16
C GLN A 159 -9.90 18.56 17.19
N LYS A 160 -10.48 18.10 18.30
CA LYS A 160 -9.75 17.33 19.31
C LYS A 160 -9.26 15.99 18.74
N GLU A 161 -10.12 15.28 18.01
CA GLU A 161 -9.78 14.02 17.37
C GLU A 161 -8.68 14.21 16.30
N ALA A 162 -8.72 15.30 15.52
CA ALA A 162 -7.68 15.62 14.57
C ALA A 162 -6.33 15.90 15.24
N MET A 163 -6.33 16.70 16.32
CA MET A 163 -5.14 16.97 17.13
C MET A 163 -4.58 15.69 17.78
N GLU A 164 -5.45 14.82 18.27
CA GLU A 164 -5.07 13.53 18.86
C GLU A 164 -4.45 12.59 17.83
N LYS A 165 -5.07 12.48 16.64
CA LYS A 165 -4.51 11.71 15.50
C LYS A 165 -3.18 12.26 15.03
N GLU A 166 -3.02 13.57 14.96
CA GLU A 166 -1.74 14.19 14.61
C GLU A 166 -0.66 13.87 15.64
N LYS A 167 -1.00 13.95 16.94
CA LYS A 167 -0.08 13.60 18.03
C LYS A 167 0.31 12.12 17.99
N GLU A 168 -0.65 11.21 17.77
CA GLU A 168 -0.40 9.78 17.64
C GLU A 168 0.48 9.49 16.42
N PHE A 169 0.21 10.14 15.29
CA PHE A 169 1.03 10.01 14.08
C PHE A 169 2.46 10.49 14.29
N LEU A 170 2.65 11.66 14.92
CA LEU A 170 3.98 12.17 15.28
C LEU A 170 4.70 11.23 16.26
N GLN A 171 3.98 10.64 17.20
CA GLN A 171 4.56 9.67 18.13
C GLN A 171 5.01 8.40 17.39
N ARG A 172 4.19 7.87 16.48
CA ARG A 172 4.55 6.71 15.66
C ARG A 172 5.75 6.98 14.76
N ILE A 173 5.85 8.19 14.18
CA ILE A 173 7.03 8.59 13.40
C ILE A 173 8.27 8.58 14.28
N LYS A 174 8.22 9.22 15.46
CA LYS A 174 9.36 9.24 16.39
C LYS A 174 9.78 7.84 16.84
N GLU A 175 8.81 6.98 17.13
CA GLU A 175 9.07 5.59 17.49
C GLU A 175 9.73 4.85 16.30
N ALA A 176 9.22 5.02 15.08
CA ALA A 176 9.81 4.42 13.87
C ALA A 176 11.23 4.91 13.59
N GLU A 177 11.51 6.21 13.78
CA GLU A 177 12.86 6.78 13.66
C GLU A 177 13.80 6.19 14.72
N TYR A 178 13.33 6.06 15.96
CA TYR A 178 14.10 5.44 17.03
C TYR A 178 14.43 3.98 16.73
N TYR A 179 13.45 3.20 16.28
CA TYR A 179 13.67 1.80 15.88
C TYR A 179 14.66 1.68 14.73
N ARG A 180 14.58 2.56 13.72
CA ARG A 180 15.52 2.56 12.59
C ARG A 180 16.95 2.88 13.02
N GLU A 181 17.13 3.82 13.94
CA GLU A 181 18.46 4.15 14.45
C GLU A 181 19.02 3.01 15.31
N TRP A 182 18.17 2.35 16.09
CA TRP A 182 18.55 1.17 16.86
C TRP A 182 18.97 0.00 15.96
N GLU A 183 18.22 -0.28 14.89
CA GLU A 183 18.56 -1.31 13.89
C GLU A 183 19.95 -1.04 13.26
N LYS A 184 20.24 0.20 12.86
CA LYS A 184 21.57 0.57 12.37
C LYS A 184 22.69 0.37 13.39
N GLN A 185 22.42 0.64 14.67
CA GLN A 185 23.37 0.41 15.76
C GLN A 185 23.62 -1.09 15.96
N GLU A 186 22.58 -1.91 15.86
CA GLU A 186 22.67 -3.37 15.91
C GLU A 186 23.51 -3.91 14.73
N ASP A 187 23.24 -3.47 13.50
CA ASP A 187 24.03 -3.82 12.31
C ASP A 187 25.51 -3.43 12.47
N SER A 188 25.77 -2.23 13.00
CA SER A 188 27.13 -1.76 13.27
C SER A 188 27.83 -2.61 14.33
N PHE A 189 27.10 -3.01 15.36
CA PHE A 189 27.62 -3.94 16.36
C PHE A 189 27.97 -5.29 15.74
N HIS A 190 27.10 -5.86 14.91
CA HIS A 190 27.37 -7.12 14.21
C HIS A 190 28.60 -7.03 13.31
N TYR A 191 28.72 -5.97 12.51
CA TYR A 191 29.90 -5.72 11.68
C TYR A 191 31.19 -5.67 12.53
N ASN A 192 31.18 -4.90 13.62
CA ASN A 192 32.34 -4.79 14.51
C ASN A 192 32.68 -6.12 15.20
N GLN A 193 31.68 -6.91 15.58
CA GLN A 193 31.89 -8.25 16.14
C GLN A 193 32.55 -9.20 15.13
N VAL A 194 32.08 -9.21 13.87
CA VAL A 194 32.66 -10.02 12.80
C VAL A 194 34.12 -9.62 12.57
N ARG A 195 34.40 -8.31 12.48
CA ARG A 195 35.75 -7.78 12.32
C ARG A 195 36.65 -8.14 13.50
N LEU A 196 36.20 -7.95 14.74
CA LEU A 196 36.96 -8.32 15.95
C LEU A 196 37.27 -9.83 15.97
N ARG A 197 36.30 -10.67 15.62
CA ARG A 197 36.47 -12.12 15.56
C ARG A 197 37.44 -12.55 14.45
N SER A 198 37.47 -11.82 13.34
CA SER A 198 38.48 -11.99 12.28
C SER A 198 39.88 -11.69 12.83
N LYS A 199 40.08 -10.49 13.42
CA LYS A 199 41.37 -10.09 14.02
C LYS A 199 41.92 -11.13 15.00
N ILE A 200 41.08 -11.63 15.91
CA ILE A 200 41.48 -12.66 16.90
C ILE A 200 41.90 -13.96 16.19
N ARG A 201 41.19 -14.38 15.14
CA ARG A 201 41.53 -15.60 14.40
C ARG A 201 42.84 -15.50 13.65
N ILE A 202 43.15 -14.32 13.10
CA ILE A 202 44.44 -14.04 12.47
C ILE A 202 45.56 -14.07 13.50
N ALA A 203 45.39 -13.40 14.65
CA ALA A 203 46.37 -13.37 15.72
C ALA A 203 46.65 -14.78 16.31
N ASP A 204 45.63 -15.63 16.42
CA ASP A 204 45.75 -17.00 16.90
C ASP A 204 46.36 -17.97 15.86
N GLY A 205 46.68 -17.52 14.63
CA GLY A 205 47.23 -18.37 13.57
C GLY A 205 46.25 -19.38 12.95
N ARG A 206 44.95 -19.12 13.10
CA ARG A 206 43.84 -20.00 12.65
C ARG A 206 42.82 -19.19 11.86
N ALA A 207 43.35 -18.32 11.00
CA ALA A 207 42.58 -17.48 10.10
C ALA A 207 41.80 -18.32 9.09
N LYS A 208 40.56 -17.92 8.82
CA LYS A 208 39.83 -18.42 7.65
C LYS A 208 40.25 -17.65 6.40
N PRO A 209 40.02 -18.20 5.18
CA PRO A 209 40.28 -17.47 3.93
C PRO A 209 39.59 -16.10 3.89
N ILE A 210 38.34 -15.99 4.34
CA ILE A 210 37.62 -14.70 4.43
C ILE A 210 38.31 -13.69 5.34
N ASP A 211 38.88 -14.14 6.46
CA ASP A 211 39.54 -13.27 7.43
C ASP A 211 40.79 -12.64 6.79
N LEU A 212 41.55 -13.41 6.01
CA LEU A 212 42.74 -12.96 5.29
C LEU A 212 42.40 -12.07 4.09
N LEU A 213 41.33 -12.39 3.35
CA LEU A 213 40.88 -11.57 2.22
C LEU A 213 40.35 -10.21 2.68
N ALA A 214 39.56 -10.18 3.76
CA ALA A 214 39.04 -8.94 4.32
C ALA A 214 40.15 -8.00 4.85
N HIS A 215 41.33 -8.53 5.18
CA HIS A 215 42.47 -7.74 5.64
C HIS A 215 42.98 -6.75 4.58
N TYR A 216 42.84 -7.06 3.28
CA TYR A 216 43.36 -6.21 2.19
C TYR A 216 42.59 -4.89 2.00
N ILE A 217 41.38 -4.79 2.55
CA ILE A 217 40.50 -3.62 2.42
C ILE A 217 40.26 -2.91 3.77
N ASN A 218 40.82 -3.45 4.85
CA ASN A 218 40.66 -2.90 6.18
C ASN A 218 41.90 -2.08 6.58
N ASP A 219 41.86 -0.76 6.37
CA ASP A 219 42.96 0.17 6.66
C ASP A 219 43.40 0.21 8.15
N ASP A 220 42.57 -0.28 9.07
CA ASP A 220 42.80 -0.21 10.52
C ASP A 220 43.58 -1.43 11.08
N ASP A 221 44.05 -2.33 10.21
CA ASP A 221 44.59 -3.63 10.61
C ASP A 221 46.13 -3.75 10.44
N ASP A 222 46.82 -2.64 10.19
CA ASP A 222 48.29 -2.52 9.99
C ASP A 222 49.16 -3.14 11.11
N ASP A 223 48.59 -3.42 12.28
CA ASP A 223 49.29 -4.01 13.43
C ASP A 223 49.50 -5.53 13.31
N LEU A 224 48.85 -6.19 12.34
CA LEU A 224 48.96 -7.64 12.13
C LEU A 224 50.20 -7.98 11.29
N ALA A 225 51.12 -8.76 11.86
CA ALA A 225 52.31 -9.27 11.16
C ALA A 225 51.95 -10.42 10.20
N VAL A 226 51.01 -10.19 9.28
CA VAL A 226 50.62 -11.14 8.24
C VAL A 226 51.45 -10.89 7.00
N GLU A 227 52.08 -11.93 6.47
CA GLU A 227 52.76 -11.87 5.18
C GLU A 227 51.71 -11.65 4.08
N MET A 228 51.73 -10.48 3.44
CA MET A 228 50.80 -10.15 2.38
C MET A 228 51.12 -10.96 1.13
N HIS A 229 50.30 -11.97 0.84
CA HIS A 229 50.32 -12.69 -0.42
C HIS A 229 49.38 -12.07 -1.46
N GLU A 230 49.37 -12.59 -2.68
CA GLU A 230 48.32 -12.24 -3.65
C GLU A 230 46.98 -12.83 -3.16
N PRO A 231 45.85 -12.09 -3.17
CA PRO A 231 44.56 -12.59 -2.68
C PRO A 231 44.13 -13.94 -3.28
N SER A 232 44.45 -14.17 -4.55
CA SER A 232 44.17 -15.43 -5.27
C SER A 232 44.90 -16.63 -4.67
N THR A 233 46.02 -16.42 -3.97
CA THR A 233 46.83 -17.48 -3.36
C THR A 233 46.08 -18.20 -2.25
N TYR A 234 45.23 -17.48 -1.50
CA TYR A 234 44.46 -18.08 -0.41
C TYR A 234 43.32 -18.99 -0.89
N LEU A 235 43.01 -18.96 -2.19
CA LEU A 235 42.02 -19.84 -2.80
C LEU A 235 42.64 -21.19 -3.21
N ASN A 236 43.96 -21.24 -3.37
CA ASN A 236 44.66 -22.44 -3.81
C ASN A 236 44.62 -23.54 -2.74
N GLY A 237 44.15 -24.73 -3.12
CA GLY A 237 44.10 -25.91 -2.24
C GLY A 237 42.86 -26.01 -1.35
N LEU A 238 41.90 -25.09 -1.47
CA LEU A 238 40.59 -25.21 -0.82
C LEU A 238 39.75 -26.33 -1.46
N THR A 239 38.92 -26.99 -0.66
CA THR A 239 37.97 -27.99 -1.18
C THR A 239 36.73 -27.31 -1.76
N ILE A 240 35.92 -28.06 -2.54
CA ILE A 240 34.63 -27.56 -3.08
C ILE A 240 33.76 -26.97 -1.96
N ARG A 241 33.70 -27.64 -0.81
CA ARG A 241 32.89 -27.19 0.33
C ARG A 241 33.44 -25.92 0.96
N ASP A 242 34.76 -25.80 1.07
CA ASP A 242 35.38 -24.60 1.63
C ASP A 242 35.18 -23.38 0.73
N LEU A 243 35.17 -23.57 -0.60
CA LEU A 243 34.86 -22.50 -1.56
C LEU A 243 33.37 -22.11 -1.53
N GLU A 244 32.46 -23.07 -1.36
CA GLU A 244 31.03 -22.78 -1.17
C GLU A 244 30.77 -21.99 0.12
N ASP A 245 31.42 -22.41 1.22
CA ASP A 245 31.38 -21.70 2.51
C ASP A 245 32.00 -20.30 2.38
N LEU A 246 33.11 -20.16 1.65
CA LEU A 246 33.75 -18.87 1.40
C LEU A 246 32.84 -17.92 0.61
N LEU A 247 32.13 -18.40 -0.42
CA LEU A 247 31.17 -17.58 -1.16
C LEU A 247 30.02 -17.11 -0.27
N ALA A 248 29.55 -17.96 0.65
CA ALA A 248 28.54 -17.56 1.63
C ALA A 248 29.08 -16.51 2.61
N ASP A 249 30.29 -16.72 3.13
CA ASP A 249 30.97 -15.79 4.03
C ASP A 249 31.22 -14.42 3.35
N ILE A 250 31.67 -14.40 2.09
CA ILE A 250 31.85 -13.17 1.28
C ILE A 250 30.54 -12.40 1.18
N ARG A 251 29.44 -13.07 0.81
CA ARG A 251 28.13 -12.39 0.65
C ARG A 251 27.68 -11.70 1.94
N VAL A 252 27.77 -12.40 3.08
CA VAL A 252 27.41 -11.83 4.39
C VAL A 252 28.34 -10.67 4.73
N TYR A 253 29.64 -10.80 4.50
CA TYR A 253 30.60 -9.75 4.80
C TYR A 253 30.36 -8.49 3.95
N THR A 254 30.15 -8.67 2.65
CA THR A 254 29.85 -7.57 1.72
C THR A 254 28.55 -6.88 2.09
N GLU A 255 27.50 -7.59 2.52
CA GLU A 255 26.25 -6.98 2.97
C GLU A 255 26.44 -6.11 4.21
N LEU A 256 27.13 -6.65 5.24
CA LEU A 256 27.44 -5.90 6.46
C LEU A 256 28.31 -4.67 6.18
N GLU A 257 29.27 -4.79 5.27
CA GLU A 257 30.14 -3.69 4.86
C GLU A 257 29.40 -2.63 4.05
N GLN A 258 28.52 -3.02 3.12
CA GLN A 258 27.68 -2.10 2.37
C GLN A 258 26.80 -1.29 3.32
N GLN A 259 26.17 -1.92 4.30
CA GLN A 259 25.31 -1.23 5.28
C GLN A 259 26.08 -0.19 6.11
N GLN A 260 27.36 -0.45 6.44
CA GLN A 260 28.18 0.46 7.24
C GLN A 260 28.88 1.55 6.41
N LYS A 261 29.42 1.21 5.23
CA LYS A 261 30.22 2.09 4.38
C LYS A 261 29.41 2.77 3.24
N SER A 262 28.09 2.56 3.15
CA SER A 262 27.23 3.15 2.11
C SER A 262 27.36 4.68 2.09
N GLY A 263 28.13 5.21 1.13
CA GLY A 263 28.32 6.65 0.94
C GLY A 263 29.77 7.13 0.92
N THR A 264 30.76 6.26 1.17
CA THR A 264 32.18 6.62 1.00
C THR A 264 32.67 6.34 -0.42
N VAL A 265 33.67 7.06 -0.92
CA VAL A 265 34.28 6.79 -2.24
C VAL A 265 35.05 5.45 -2.22
N ALA A 266 35.62 5.09 -1.07
CA ALA A 266 36.29 3.81 -0.84
C ALA A 266 35.36 2.60 -1.04
N HIS A 267 34.07 2.74 -0.71
CA HIS A 267 33.06 1.69 -0.90
C HIS A 267 33.02 1.13 -2.33
N ASN A 268 33.27 1.96 -3.35
CA ASN A 268 33.25 1.49 -4.74
C ASN A 268 34.43 0.58 -5.07
N TYR A 269 35.60 0.83 -4.47
CA TYR A 269 36.77 -0.02 -4.63
C TYR A 269 36.60 -1.33 -3.85
N ASP A 270 36.13 -1.25 -2.60
CA ASP A 270 35.85 -2.41 -1.75
C ASP A 270 34.81 -3.34 -2.40
N ALA A 271 33.76 -2.77 -2.98
CA ALA A 271 32.72 -3.52 -3.69
C ALA A 271 33.27 -4.23 -4.95
N GLN A 272 34.12 -3.55 -5.73
CA GLN A 272 34.76 -4.15 -6.90
C GLN A 272 35.72 -5.28 -6.48
N TYR A 273 36.51 -5.06 -5.43
CA TYR A 273 37.39 -6.08 -4.86
C TYR A 273 36.63 -7.35 -4.49
N TRP A 274 35.52 -7.24 -3.74
CA TRP A 274 34.72 -8.41 -3.38
C TRP A 274 34.08 -9.08 -4.60
N GLN A 275 33.69 -8.30 -5.61
CA GLN A 275 33.17 -8.84 -6.87
C GLN A 275 34.25 -9.65 -7.62
N ASP A 276 35.48 -9.14 -7.66
CA ASP A 276 36.61 -9.82 -8.30
C ASP A 276 36.95 -11.12 -7.55
N ILE A 277 37.05 -11.07 -6.22
CA ILE A 277 37.28 -12.26 -5.39
C ILE A 277 36.15 -13.30 -5.54
N THR A 278 34.89 -12.85 -5.60
CA THR A 278 33.74 -13.73 -5.85
C THR A 278 33.89 -14.43 -7.20
N THR A 279 34.24 -13.68 -8.25
CA THR A 279 34.44 -14.21 -9.61
C THR A 279 35.55 -15.25 -9.66
N ILE A 280 36.68 -14.99 -8.98
CA ILE A 280 37.79 -15.95 -8.91
C ILE A 280 37.38 -17.21 -8.14
N THR A 281 36.65 -17.05 -7.03
CA THR A 281 36.20 -18.16 -6.18
C THR A 281 35.20 -19.05 -6.93
N GLU A 282 34.27 -18.46 -7.69
CA GLU A 282 33.32 -19.18 -8.55
C GLU A 282 34.03 -19.93 -9.69
N ASP A 283 35.04 -19.32 -10.31
CA ASP A 283 35.86 -19.97 -11.36
C ASP A 283 36.66 -21.15 -10.81
N GLU A 284 37.32 -21.02 -9.66
CA GLU A 284 38.03 -22.14 -9.02
C GLU A 284 37.08 -23.26 -8.60
N LEU A 285 35.91 -22.91 -8.07
CA LEU A 285 34.87 -23.88 -7.74
C LEU A 285 34.35 -24.61 -8.99
N ALA A 286 34.14 -23.90 -10.10
CA ALA A 286 33.73 -24.50 -11.37
C ALA A 286 34.79 -25.46 -11.93
N LYS A 287 36.08 -25.08 -11.86
CA LYS A 287 37.20 -25.96 -12.25
C LYS A 287 37.24 -27.23 -11.40
N LEU A 288 37.12 -27.12 -10.07
CA LEU A 288 37.11 -28.28 -9.18
C LEU A 288 35.89 -29.17 -9.40
N LYS A 289 34.70 -28.60 -9.61
CA LYS A 289 33.49 -29.37 -9.96
C LYS A 289 33.68 -30.12 -11.27
N LYS A 290 34.23 -29.48 -12.31
CA LYS A 290 34.54 -30.11 -13.60
C LYS A 290 35.56 -31.25 -13.45
N LEU A 291 36.64 -31.02 -12.70
CA LEU A 291 37.65 -32.04 -12.43
C LEU A 291 37.06 -33.23 -11.66
N SER A 292 36.19 -32.96 -10.68
CA SER A 292 35.51 -34.01 -9.93
C SER A 292 34.56 -34.83 -10.82
N SER A 293 33.79 -34.19 -11.69
CA SER A 293 32.91 -34.86 -12.67
C SER A 293 33.71 -35.80 -13.58
N GLN A 294 34.85 -35.32 -14.08
CA GLN A 294 35.75 -36.09 -14.92
C GLN A 294 36.36 -37.31 -14.20
N LEU A 295 36.66 -37.18 -12.90
CA LEU A 295 37.27 -38.24 -12.10
C LEU A 295 36.29 -39.37 -11.76
N TYR A 296 35.01 -39.06 -11.56
CA TYR A 296 33.99 -40.01 -11.08
C TYR A 296 33.18 -40.71 -12.18
N HIS A 297 33.52 -40.52 -13.46
CA HIS A 297 33.01 -41.33 -14.59
C HIS A 297 31.48 -41.45 -14.68
N ASP A 298 30.73 -40.38 -14.41
CA ASP A 298 29.34 -40.32 -14.90
C ASP A 298 29.42 -39.87 -16.37
N GLN A 299 29.56 -40.82 -17.29
CA GLN A 299 29.42 -40.59 -18.73
C GLN A 299 27.97 -40.20 -19.08
N ARG A 300 27.43 -39.15 -18.47
CA ARG A 300 26.27 -38.47 -19.02
C ARG A 300 26.72 -37.77 -20.28
N ILE A 301 25.96 -38.00 -21.33
CA ILE A 301 26.20 -37.60 -22.72
C ILE A 301 26.33 -36.07 -22.90
N ASP A 302 26.06 -35.28 -21.85
CA ASP A 302 26.12 -33.81 -21.85
C ASP A 302 27.53 -33.20 -21.70
N ASP A 303 28.53 -33.94 -21.19
CA ASP A 303 29.89 -33.40 -20.99
C ASP A 303 30.61 -33.01 -22.31
N ARG A 304 30.09 -33.47 -23.46
CA ARG A 304 30.63 -33.11 -24.78
C ARG A 304 30.13 -31.76 -25.31
N ARG A 305 29.14 -31.14 -24.66
CA ARG A 305 28.50 -29.91 -25.17
C ARG A 305 28.89 -28.64 -24.40
N GLU A 306 29.49 -28.74 -23.22
CA GLU A 306 29.67 -27.58 -22.34
C GLU A 306 31.13 -27.12 -22.13
N GLY A 307 32.11 -27.70 -22.85
CA GLY A 307 33.53 -27.42 -22.57
C GLY A 307 34.35 -27.00 -23.78
N ILE A 308 35.01 -25.83 -23.68
CA ILE A 308 36.18 -25.50 -24.49
C ILE A 308 37.21 -26.65 -24.35
N ASN A 309 37.71 -27.15 -25.49
CA ASN A 309 38.75 -28.20 -25.51
C ASN A 309 39.99 -27.74 -24.73
N ALA A 310 40.63 -28.64 -23.98
CA ALA A 310 41.81 -28.30 -23.15
C ALA A 310 42.95 -27.63 -23.93
N ALA A 311 43.13 -27.96 -25.21
CA ALA A 311 44.10 -27.30 -26.09
C ALA A 311 43.72 -25.85 -26.41
N VAL A 312 42.44 -25.61 -26.73
CA VAL A 312 41.91 -24.26 -26.97
C VAL A 312 41.96 -23.42 -25.69
N PHE A 313 41.78 -24.05 -24.53
CA PHE A 313 41.89 -23.38 -23.23
C PHE A 313 43.31 -22.82 -22.99
N GLN A 314 44.36 -23.59 -23.26
CA GLN A 314 45.75 -23.10 -23.12
C GLN A 314 46.02 -21.91 -24.04
N ASP A 315 45.69 -22.04 -25.33
CA ASP A 315 45.86 -20.96 -26.30
C ASP A 315 45.09 -19.69 -25.89
N VAL A 316 43.85 -19.84 -25.42
CA VAL A 316 43.03 -18.73 -24.92
C VAL A 316 43.68 -18.06 -23.71
N THR A 317 44.15 -18.83 -22.72
CA THR A 317 44.81 -18.24 -21.54
C THR A 317 46.12 -17.52 -21.89
N GLU A 318 46.90 -18.02 -22.85
CA GLU A 318 48.10 -17.33 -23.35
C GLU A 318 47.74 -16.04 -24.09
N THR A 319 46.63 -16.02 -24.83
CA THR A 319 46.18 -14.79 -25.48
C THR A 319 45.72 -13.72 -24.49
N PHE A 320 45.17 -14.10 -23.33
CA PHE A 320 44.76 -13.16 -22.30
C PHE A 320 45.95 -12.55 -21.56
N LYS A 321 46.96 -13.36 -21.21
CA LYS A 321 48.16 -12.91 -20.49
C LYS A 321 48.95 -11.81 -21.21
N ASN A 322 48.88 -11.78 -22.55
CA ASN A 322 49.64 -10.82 -23.37
C ASN A 322 48.86 -9.51 -23.67
N LYS A 323 47.65 -9.34 -23.13
CA LYS A 323 46.79 -8.17 -23.37
C LYS A 323 46.78 -7.21 -22.18
N THR A 324 46.61 -5.92 -22.46
CA THR A 324 46.46 -4.90 -21.40
C THR A 324 45.04 -4.92 -20.81
N PRO A 325 44.82 -4.38 -19.59
CA PRO A 325 43.48 -4.35 -18.96
C PRO A 325 42.42 -3.70 -19.87
N LEU A 326 42.76 -2.59 -20.51
CA LEU A 326 41.88 -1.91 -21.47
C LEU A 326 41.54 -2.78 -22.69
N GLN A 327 42.49 -3.59 -23.17
CA GLN A 327 42.27 -4.52 -24.28
C GLN A 327 41.40 -5.71 -23.87
N LEU A 328 41.49 -6.16 -22.62
CA LEU A 328 40.63 -7.21 -22.06
C LEU A 328 39.19 -6.71 -21.91
N GLU A 329 38.99 -5.48 -21.42
CA GLU A 329 37.66 -4.86 -21.34
C GLU A 329 37.00 -4.70 -22.72
N GLN A 330 37.77 -4.24 -23.72
CA GLN A 330 37.29 -4.18 -25.11
C GLN A 330 36.95 -5.56 -25.67
N LEU A 331 37.71 -6.60 -25.30
CA LEU A 331 37.44 -7.97 -25.70
C LEU A 331 36.14 -8.47 -25.04
N GLU A 332 35.94 -8.16 -23.76
CA GLU A 332 34.73 -8.51 -23.02
C GLU A 332 33.49 -7.91 -23.69
N GLN A 333 33.50 -6.61 -23.99
CA GLN A 333 32.40 -5.91 -24.66
C GLN A 333 32.10 -6.51 -26.05
N ARG A 334 33.14 -6.89 -26.80
CA ARG A 334 32.97 -7.55 -28.10
C ARG A 334 32.34 -8.94 -27.96
N ILE A 335 32.77 -9.73 -26.98
CA ILE A 335 32.22 -11.07 -26.73
C ILE A 335 30.75 -10.96 -26.30
N ARG A 336 30.42 -10.07 -25.35
CA ARG A 336 29.04 -9.80 -24.93
C ARG A 336 28.15 -9.39 -26.11
N SER A 337 28.65 -8.47 -26.95
CA SER A 337 27.92 -8.01 -28.14
C SER A 337 27.67 -9.14 -29.14
N LYS A 338 28.61 -10.09 -29.29
CA LYS A 338 28.43 -11.27 -30.15
C LYS A 338 27.37 -12.22 -29.61
N ILE A 339 27.38 -12.48 -28.30
CA ILE A 339 26.38 -13.34 -27.66
C ILE A 339 24.97 -12.78 -27.85
N GLU A 340 24.79 -11.46 -27.72
CA GLU A 340 23.47 -10.83 -27.82
C GLU A 340 22.95 -10.66 -29.26
N ASN A 341 23.82 -10.32 -30.21
CA ASN A 341 23.40 -9.90 -31.55
C ASN A 341 23.49 -11.00 -32.63
N GLU A 342 24.33 -12.01 -32.44
CA GLU A 342 24.70 -12.94 -33.51
C GLU A 342 24.01 -14.30 -33.35
N LYS A 343 23.11 -14.63 -34.29
CA LYS A 343 22.33 -15.88 -34.28
C LYS A 343 23.09 -16.99 -35.02
N GLY A 344 23.10 -18.20 -34.46
CA GLY A 344 23.75 -19.37 -35.06
C GLY A 344 25.18 -19.63 -34.56
N ILE A 345 25.58 -18.94 -33.49
CA ILE A 345 26.85 -19.15 -32.79
C ILE A 345 26.65 -20.13 -31.62
N ASP A 346 27.71 -20.85 -31.27
CA ASP A 346 27.78 -21.67 -30.05
C ASP A 346 27.82 -20.79 -28.79
N ILE A 347 26.65 -20.47 -28.25
CA ILE A 347 26.49 -19.61 -27.08
C ILE A 347 27.27 -20.15 -25.88
N ALA A 348 27.24 -21.46 -25.66
CA ALA A 348 27.92 -22.10 -24.53
C ALA A 348 29.45 -21.90 -24.58
N TYR A 349 30.04 -21.96 -25.77
CA TYR A 349 31.46 -21.63 -25.95
C TYR A 349 31.78 -20.19 -25.56
N TRP A 350 30.99 -19.22 -26.03
CA TRP A 350 31.26 -17.80 -25.76
C TRP A 350 30.94 -17.40 -24.32
N GLU A 351 29.93 -18.00 -23.69
CA GLU A 351 29.67 -17.85 -22.26
C GLU A 351 30.82 -18.42 -21.42
N SER A 352 31.32 -19.61 -21.78
CA SER A 352 32.50 -20.19 -21.12
C SER A 352 33.76 -19.32 -21.32
N LEU A 353 33.94 -18.73 -22.51
CA LEU A 353 35.05 -17.84 -22.81
C LEU A 353 34.95 -16.52 -22.03
N LEU A 354 33.73 -15.96 -21.93
CA LEU A 354 33.45 -14.75 -21.17
C LEU A 354 33.73 -14.96 -19.69
N SER A 355 33.28 -16.08 -19.12
CA SER A 355 33.55 -16.44 -17.72
C SER A 355 35.07 -16.56 -17.44
N GLN A 356 35.83 -17.20 -18.33
CA GLN A 356 37.29 -17.30 -18.22
C GLN A 356 37.98 -15.94 -18.35
N LEU A 357 37.51 -15.08 -19.25
CA LEU A 357 38.03 -13.73 -19.43
C LEU A 357 37.80 -12.90 -18.15
N GLN A 358 36.61 -12.99 -17.56
CA GLN A 358 36.26 -12.31 -16.31
C GLN A 358 37.12 -12.80 -15.15
N ALA A 359 37.31 -14.11 -15.03
CA ALA A 359 38.21 -14.67 -14.02
C ALA A 359 39.68 -14.27 -14.22
N HIS A 360 40.14 -14.10 -15.46
CA HIS A 360 41.49 -13.58 -15.74
C HIS A 360 41.59 -12.08 -15.42
N MET A 361 40.56 -11.29 -15.75
CA MET A 361 40.51 -9.86 -15.43
C MET A 361 40.49 -9.63 -13.92
N ALA A 362 39.75 -10.45 -13.16
CA ALA A 362 39.68 -10.35 -11.71
C ALA A 362 41.01 -10.68 -11.00
N ARG A 363 41.89 -11.49 -11.62
CA ARG A 363 43.22 -11.84 -11.09
C ARG A 363 44.32 -10.83 -11.46
N ALA A 364 44.10 -10.01 -12.48
CA ALA A 364 45.09 -9.11 -13.05
C ALA A 364 44.99 -7.72 -12.44
#